data_AF-A0A7D5G3E2-F1
#
_entry.id   AF-A0A7D5G3E2-F1
#
_cell.length_a   1.000
_cell.length_b   1.000
_cell.length_c   1.000
_cell.angle_alpha   90.00
_cell.angle_beta   90.00
_cell.angle_gamma   90.00
#
_symmetry.space_group_name_H-M   'P 1'
#
loop_
_entity.id
_entity.type
_entity.pdbx_description
1 polymer ?
#
loop_
_entity_poly.entity_id
_entity_poly.type
_entity_poly.pdbx_seq_one_letter_code
_entity_poly.pdbx_strand_id
1 'polypeptide(L)'
;MCFICIYHLWGLPLPEDADTEHPKVKELHELLAWSEGMVWCSPERHGSMSSIFKSQIDWIPLAGGAIRATQGKTLALMQVSGGSQSEPYRVCRRVNILRDYSDDKIKIYP
;
A
#
# COMPACT_ATOMS: atom_id res chain seq x y z
N MET A 1 2.60 -14.13 18.68
CA MET A 1 1.89 -12.87 18.98
C MET A 1 2.18 -11.92 17.84
N CYS A 2 1.16 -11.27 17.25
CA CYS A 2 1.32 -10.40 16.08
C CYS A 2 1.15 -8.93 16.52
N PHE A 3 2.09 -8.06 16.16
CA PHE A 3 2.00 -6.62 16.39
C PHE A 3 1.48 -5.93 15.13
N ILE A 4 0.52 -5.02 15.28
CA ILE A 4 -0.15 -4.37 14.17
C ILE A 4 0.03 -2.85 14.29
N CYS A 5 0.46 -2.22 13.20
CA CYS A 5 0.51 -0.77 13.06
C CYS A 5 -0.35 -0.36 11.85
N ILE A 6 -1.13 0.71 12.02
CA ILE A 6 -1.97 1.27 10.96
C ILE A 6 -1.37 2.62 10.55
N TYR A 7 -1.03 2.76 9.28
CA TYR A 7 -0.53 4.02 8.72
C TYR A 7 -1.67 4.91 8.23
N HIS A 8 -1.66 6.18 8.65
CA HIS A 8 -2.67 7.15 8.25
C HIS A 8 -2.16 8.03 7.09
N LEU A 9 -2.89 8.03 5.98
CA LEU A 9 -2.52 8.70 4.71
C LEU A 9 -2.69 10.22 4.72
N TRP A 10 -3.39 10.79 5.70
CA TRP A 10 -3.65 12.23 5.72
C TRP A 10 -2.37 13.03 5.86
N GLY A 11 -2.19 14.02 4.98
CA GLY A 11 -0.98 14.83 4.91
C GLY A 11 0.20 14.16 4.20
N LEU A 12 0.01 13.01 3.54
CA LEU A 12 1.01 12.47 2.63
C LEU A 12 1.00 13.28 1.32
N PRO A 13 2.09 14.00 0.99
CA PRO A 13 2.20 14.71 -0.28
C PRO A 13 2.24 13.74 -1.46
N LEU A 14 1.96 14.25 -2.66
CA LEU A 14 2.22 13.48 -3.88
C LEU A 14 3.75 13.33 -4.06
N PRO A 15 4.22 12.21 -4.65
CA PRO A 15 5.64 11.99 -4.94
C PRO A 15 6.33 13.10 -5.75
N GLU A 16 5.55 13.90 -6.49
CA GLU A 16 6.01 15.05 -7.27
C GLU A 16 6.02 16.38 -6.49
N ASP A 17 5.33 16.44 -5.34
CA ASP A 17 5.10 17.68 -4.58
C ASP A 17 6.02 17.83 -3.36
N ALA A 18 6.77 16.80 -2.98
CA ALA A 18 7.66 16.82 -1.83
C ALA A 18 8.87 15.90 -1.97
N ASP A 19 9.86 16.09 -1.10
CA ASP A 19 11.02 15.20 -0.98
C ASP A 19 10.77 14.09 0.05
N THR A 20 11.59 13.05 -0.02
CA THR A 20 11.71 11.94 0.94
C THR A 20 11.93 12.38 2.38
N GLU A 21 12.38 13.62 2.59
CA GLU A 21 12.55 14.22 3.91
C GLU A 21 11.22 14.60 4.60
N HIS A 22 10.09 14.54 3.89
CA HIS A 22 8.78 14.87 4.47
C HIS A 22 8.43 13.92 5.64
N PRO A 23 7.93 14.42 6.78
CA PRO A 23 7.74 13.62 8.00
C PRO A 23 6.84 12.40 7.79
N LYS A 24 5.78 12.52 6.99
CA LYS A 24 4.89 11.39 6.65
C LYS A 24 5.55 10.35 5.75
N VAL A 25 6.48 10.77 4.88
CA VAL A 25 7.22 9.85 4.02
C VAL A 25 8.23 9.06 4.84
N LYS A 26 8.94 9.72 5.77
CA LYS A 26 9.83 9.04 6.73
C LYS A 26 9.09 8.02 7.59
N GLU A 27 7.94 8.40 8.17
CA GLU A 27 7.08 7.50 8.94
C GLU A 27 6.70 6.26 8.11
N LEU A 28 6.31 6.46 6.85
CA LEU A 28 6.00 5.36 5.94
C LEU A 28 7.20 4.44 5.72
N HIS A 29 8.39 5.00 5.47
CA HIS A 29 9.61 4.22 5.26
C HIS A 29 10.06 3.45 6.50
N GLU A 30 9.94 4.05 7.68
CA GLU A 30 10.23 3.39 8.96
C GLU A 30 9.29 2.21 9.23
N LEU A 31 7.99 2.38 8.98
CA LEU A 31 6.99 1.32 9.11
C LEU A 31 7.21 0.21 8.08
N LEU A 32 7.55 0.57 6.84
CA LEU A 32 7.93 -0.40 5.81
C LEU A 32 9.12 -1.20 6.30
N ALA A 33 10.20 -0.57 6.76
CA ALA A 33 11.39 -1.25 7.27
C ALA A 33 11.10 -2.18 8.46
N TRP A 34 10.27 -1.75 9.41
CA TRP A 34 9.88 -2.52 10.60
C TRP A 34 8.99 -3.73 10.29
N SER A 35 8.11 -3.63 9.29
CA SER A 35 7.13 -4.67 8.99
C SER A 35 7.75 -5.96 8.41
N GLU A 36 7.31 -7.13 8.90
CA GLU A 36 7.58 -8.45 8.29
C GLU A 36 6.49 -8.87 7.29
N GLY A 37 5.30 -8.28 7.45
CA GLY A 37 4.18 -8.46 6.56
C GLY A 37 3.28 -7.23 6.54
N MET A 38 2.61 -7.02 5.41
CA MET A 38 1.79 -5.86 5.15
C MET A 38 0.40 -6.28 4.69
N VAL A 39 -0.60 -5.51 5.11
CA VAL A 39 -1.96 -5.61 4.59
C VAL A 39 -2.29 -4.30 3.90
N TRP A 40 -2.63 -4.40 2.63
CA TRP A 40 -2.90 -3.27 1.76
C TRP A 40 -4.36 -3.28 1.38
N CYS A 41 -5.08 -2.21 1.73
CA CYS A 41 -6.51 -2.12 1.49
C CYS A 41 -6.82 -0.88 0.65
N SER A 42 -7.48 -1.07 -0.50
CA SER A 42 -7.98 0.03 -1.31
C SER A 42 -9.46 -0.17 -1.62
N PRO A 43 -10.28 0.89 -1.58
CA PRO A 43 -11.58 0.85 -2.23
C PRO A 43 -11.40 0.72 -3.75
N GLU A 44 -12.39 0.11 -4.40
CA GLU A 44 -12.59 0.12 -5.84
C GLU A 44 -13.25 1.44 -6.23
N ARG A 45 -12.57 2.21 -7.07
CA ARG A 45 -13.07 3.45 -7.62
C ARG A 45 -13.03 3.34 -9.14
N HIS A 46 -14.19 3.40 -9.78
CA HIS A 46 -14.34 3.22 -11.23
C HIS A 46 -13.70 1.93 -11.80
N GLY A 47 -13.76 0.83 -11.05
CA GLY A 47 -13.17 -0.46 -11.46
C GLY A 47 -11.67 -0.62 -11.18
N SER A 48 -11.02 0.40 -10.61
CA SER A 48 -9.58 0.41 -10.33
C SER A 48 -9.29 0.72 -8.85
N MET A 49 -8.02 0.56 -8.44
CA MET A 49 -7.56 1.03 -7.13
C MET A 49 -7.67 2.55 -7.00
N SER A 50 -7.76 3.06 -5.77
CA SER A 50 -7.82 4.51 -5.54
C SER A 50 -6.48 5.18 -5.84
N SER A 51 -6.52 6.40 -6.37
CA SER A 51 -5.33 7.22 -6.60
C SER A 51 -4.55 7.51 -5.31
N ILE A 52 -5.24 7.64 -4.18
CA ILE A 52 -4.65 7.81 -2.85
C ILE A 52 -3.79 6.59 -2.49
N PHE A 53 -4.31 5.39 -2.72
CA PHE A 53 -3.57 4.15 -2.45
C PHE A 53 -2.37 3.99 -3.40
N LYS A 54 -2.53 4.37 -4.68
CA LYS A 54 -1.41 4.39 -5.64
C LYS A 54 -0.31 5.38 -5.23
N SER A 55 -0.68 6.57 -4.76
CA SER A 55 0.29 7.55 -4.26
C SER A 55 1.12 7.01 -3.09
N GLN A 56 0.53 6.22 -2.19
CA GLN A 56 1.29 5.57 -1.12
C GLN A 56 2.29 4.53 -1.66
N ILE A 57 1.89 3.75 -2.66
CA ILE A 57 2.76 2.76 -3.29
C ILE A 57 3.94 3.44 -4.02
N ASP A 58 3.70 4.59 -4.64
CA ASP A 58 4.74 5.33 -5.35
C ASP A 58 5.84 5.88 -4.43
N TRP A 59 5.53 6.05 -3.14
CA TRP A 59 6.54 6.40 -2.14
C TRP A 59 7.41 5.23 -1.70
N ILE A 60 7.09 3.99 -2.10
CA ILE A 60 7.89 2.81 -1.75
C ILE A 60 9.12 2.76 -2.66
N PRO A 61 10.34 2.89 -2.13
CA PRO A 61 11.54 2.85 -2.94
C PRO A 61 11.75 1.44 -3.49
N LEU A 62 11.91 1.33 -4.82
CA LEU A 62 12.17 0.05 -5.51
C LEU A 62 13.54 -0.56 -5.15
N ALA A 63 14.48 0.28 -4.74
CA ALA A 63 15.80 -0.10 -4.24
C ALA A 63 16.46 1.14 -3.62
N GLY A 64 16.04 1.53 -2.41
CA GLY A 64 16.74 2.56 -1.63
C GLY A 64 18.03 2.00 -1.06
N GLY A 65 19.03 1.72 -1.91
CA GLY A 65 20.29 1.09 -1.48
C GLY A 65 20.15 -0.40 -1.13
N ALA A 66 20.72 -0.83 0.00
CA ALA A 66 20.85 -2.24 0.40
C ALA A 66 19.59 -2.85 1.06
N ILE A 67 18.57 -2.04 1.36
CA ILE A 67 17.34 -2.49 2.02
C ILE A 67 16.22 -2.52 0.98
N ARG A 68 15.80 -3.72 0.59
CA ARG A 68 14.59 -3.92 -0.20
C ARG A 68 13.40 -3.83 0.73
N ALA A 69 12.63 -2.75 0.64
CA ALA A 69 11.59 -2.41 1.61
C ALA A 69 10.49 -3.48 1.67
N THR A 70 10.32 -4.24 0.60
CA THR A 70 9.19 -5.17 0.39
C THR A 70 9.61 -6.58 -0.03
N GLN A 71 10.85 -6.79 -0.48
CA GLN A 71 11.36 -8.13 -0.78
C GLN A 71 11.40 -9.01 0.48
N GLY A 72 10.95 -10.26 0.36
CA GLY A 72 10.93 -11.24 1.46
C GLY A 72 9.78 -11.05 2.45
N LYS A 73 8.93 -10.03 2.26
CA LYS A 73 7.78 -9.75 3.13
C LYS A 73 6.50 -10.35 2.59
N THR A 74 5.61 -10.73 3.50
CA THR A 74 4.28 -11.22 3.12
C THR A 74 3.36 -10.04 2.86
N LEU A 75 2.67 -10.02 1.72
CA LEU A 75 1.72 -8.97 1.37
C LEU A 75 0.32 -9.55 1.18
N ALA A 76 -0.66 -9.04 1.92
CA ALA A 76 -2.08 -9.31 1.68
C ALA A 76 -2.74 -8.10 1.03
N LEU A 77 -3.25 -8.27 -0.20
CA LEU A 77 -4.03 -7.24 -0.90
C LEU A 77 -5.51 -7.47 -0.65
N MET A 78 -6.22 -6.42 -0.22
CA MET A 78 -7.66 -6.39 0.02
C MET A 78 -8.28 -5.27 -0.81
N GLN A 79 -9.39 -5.59 -1.47
CA GLN A 79 -10.19 -4.62 -2.21
C GLN A 79 -11.61 -4.60 -1.69
N VAL A 80 -12.12 -3.40 -1.39
CA VAL A 80 -13.50 -3.17 -0.96
C VAL A 80 -14.25 -2.49 -2.11
N SER A 81 -15.47 -2.90 -2.40
CA SER A 81 -16.30 -2.24 -3.41
C SER A 81 -17.63 -1.84 -2.79
N GLY A 82 -18.09 -0.62 -3.02
CA GLY A 82 -19.51 -0.31 -2.84
C GLY A 82 -20.28 -1.18 -3.81
N GLY A 83 -21.21 -2.01 -3.33
CA GLY A 83 -21.99 -2.86 -4.22
C GLY A 83 -23.07 -2.05 -4.94
N SER A 84 -23.98 -2.73 -5.63
CA SER A 84 -25.08 -2.08 -6.34
C SER A 84 -26.03 -1.38 -5.36
N GLN A 85 -26.96 -0.58 -5.88
CA GLN A 85 -28.01 0.11 -5.10
C GLN A 85 -28.77 -0.78 -4.10
N SER A 86 -28.78 -2.11 -4.31
CA SER A 86 -29.39 -3.11 -3.43
C SER A 86 -28.43 -3.73 -2.39
N GLU A 87 -27.12 -3.69 -2.62
CA GLU A 87 -26.08 -4.21 -1.71
C GLU A 87 -25.02 -3.13 -1.46
N PRO A 88 -25.29 -2.10 -0.65
CA PRO A 88 -24.43 -0.92 -0.57
C PRO A 88 -22.99 -1.20 -0.10
N TYR A 89 -22.73 -2.36 0.54
CA TYR A 89 -21.42 -2.73 1.05
C TYR A 89 -21.03 -4.16 0.65
N ARG A 90 -20.01 -4.32 -0.23
CA ARG A 90 -19.23 -5.56 -0.32
C ARG A 90 -17.93 -5.38 0.45
N VAL A 91 -17.82 -6.09 1.56
CA VAL A 91 -16.76 -5.90 2.56
C VAL A 91 -15.38 -6.28 2.04
N CYS A 92 -15.25 -7.33 1.22
CA CYS A 92 -13.98 -7.69 0.58
C CYS A 92 -14.24 -8.52 -0.68
N ARG A 93 -13.87 -7.98 -1.85
CA ARG A 93 -14.09 -8.63 -3.14
C ARG A 93 -12.99 -9.63 -3.50
N ARG A 94 -11.76 -9.36 -3.06
CA ARG A 94 -10.59 -10.20 -3.34
C ARG A 94 -9.55 -10.08 -2.24
N VAL A 95 -8.99 -11.22 -1.84
CA VAL A 95 -7.78 -11.30 -1.01
C VAL A 95 -6.72 -12.05 -1.80
N ASN A 96 -5.59 -11.41 -2.08
CA ASN A 96 -4.42 -12.10 -2.63
C ASN A 96 -3.30 -12.06 -1.59
N ILE A 97 -2.78 -13.23 -1.21
CA ILE A 97 -1.57 -13.34 -0.38
C ILE A 97 -0.41 -13.57 -1.32
N LEU A 98 0.48 -12.58 -1.39
CA LEU A 98 1.68 -12.59 -2.19
C LEU A 98 2.85 -12.82 -1.23
N ARG A 99 3.63 -13.86 -1.51
CA ARG A 99 4.90 -14.15 -0.84
C ARG A 99 6.02 -13.77 -1.81
N ASP A 100 7.10 -13.21 -1.29
CA ASP A 100 8.28 -12.82 -2.09
C ASP A 100 7.93 -11.92 -3.27
N TYR A 101 7.18 -10.85 -3.00
CA TYR A 101 6.87 -9.88 -4.03
C TYR A 101 8.14 -9.09 -4.36
N SER A 102 8.65 -9.25 -5.60
CA SER A 102 9.77 -8.44 -6.08
C SER A 102 9.32 -6.98 -6.14
N ASP A 103 10.18 -6.06 -5.72
CA ASP A 103 9.91 -4.63 -5.73
C ASP A 103 9.48 -4.15 -7.14
N ASP A 104 10.01 -4.78 -8.20
CA ASP A 104 9.63 -4.51 -9.60
C ASP A 104 8.15 -4.81 -9.92
N LYS A 105 7.53 -5.74 -9.19
CA LYS A 105 6.13 -6.12 -9.37
C LYS A 105 5.16 -5.21 -8.61
N ILE A 106 5.67 -4.35 -7.71
CA ILE A 106 4.87 -3.36 -6.95
C ILE A 106 4.34 -2.25 -7.84
N LYS A 107 4.90 -2.09 -9.05
CA LYS A 107 4.24 -1.36 -10.13
C LYS A 107 3.01 -2.13 -10.59
N ILE A 108 1.92 -2.01 -9.82
CA ILE A 108 0.57 -2.23 -10.31
C ILE A 108 0.42 -1.23 -11.46
N TYR A 109 0.52 -1.75 -12.69
CA TYR A 109 0.53 -0.97 -13.94
C TYR A 109 -0.64 0.03 -14.00
N PRO A 110 -0.50 1.14 -14.78
CA PRO A 110 -1.56 2.14 -14.96
C PRO A 110 -2.89 1.52 -15.42
#